data_AF-A0AAD5Q4R1-F1
#
_entry.id   AF-A0AAD5Q4R1-F1
#
_cell.length_a   1.000
_cell.length_b   1.000
_cell.length_c   1.000
_cell.angle_alpha   90.00
_cell.angle_beta   90.00
_cell.angle_gamma   90.00
#
_symmetry.space_group_name_H-M   'P 1'
#
loop_
_entity.id
_entity.type
_entity.pdbx_description
1 polymer ?
#
loop_
_entity_poly.entity_id
_entity_poly.type
_entity_poly.pdbx_seq_one_letter_code
_entity_poly.pdbx_strand_id
1 'polypeptide(L)'
;MLHAAHDDFQGGHQGVARTFDRLRREFYWHNMYRDVERYVKECVDCSTAKGRPGNPGPSPGNLMPEYPFQVISMDFVTPLPASRQGNTSLLLFQDSFTGFVLAKAMQDTSALAVAQAYDSTVFQRFGASSVVRHDRDPRFMSEVFAQFRMMIGAKQRATLAYRPQANGQQERSVQTVIRCARAYIESAEQDDWEDAVMRLLFAINTSVDATRRETPFFLVHGWDARSTVSAMLSPAPQGRDKLDAYVWRLRVQREQEKAIELAREYQLKAKAQRANQQTAAWNQLSDKYKAGFEIGNAVWLYYPRVKPGLSLKLAHAWHGPFRIVEKSDDYRVKLGITGSPYRISPWVHVSRLKPRVLNEDRPSPAEEAELPEEDDWDASLLPEDSWEADNQAGVFEVERILDVRWSTSRTRTQARRKEYLVQWTGYPEPEWVPLDRLNCGRLLHEFDTSRKAQNRFASMQTGDEQES
;
A
#
# COMPACT_ATOMS: atom_id res chain seq x y z
N MET A 1 32.58 5.11 9.28
CA MET A 1 32.15 6.54 9.32
C MET A 1 30.74 6.75 8.78
N LEU A 2 30.45 6.51 7.50
CA LEU A 2 29.12 6.73 6.90
C LEU A 2 27.99 5.94 7.60
N HIS A 3 28.24 4.68 7.95
CA HIS A 3 27.32 3.85 8.73
C HIS A 3 26.98 4.48 10.10
N ALA A 4 27.99 4.89 10.87
CA ALA A 4 27.76 5.53 12.18
C ALA A 4 27.02 6.88 12.05
N ALA A 5 27.35 7.67 11.02
CA ALA A 5 26.72 8.96 10.82
C ALA A 5 25.29 8.88 10.24
N HIS A 6 24.87 7.75 9.67
CA HIS A 6 23.56 7.58 9.03
C HIS A 6 22.71 6.47 9.68
N ASP A 7 23.21 5.24 9.73
CA ASP A 7 22.44 4.04 10.08
C ASP A 7 22.35 3.79 11.59
N ASP A 8 23.38 4.22 12.35
CA ASP A 8 23.36 4.10 13.79
C ASP A 8 22.28 5.00 14.43
N PHE A 9 21.91 4.72 15.68
CA PHE A 9 20.93 5.51 16.42
C PHE A 9 21.32 6.98 16.53
N GLN A 10 22.63 7.27 16.62
CA GLN A 10 23.16 8.64 16.56
C GLN A 10 22.94 9.30 15.20
N GLY A 11 22.95 8.50 14.13
CA GLY A 11 22.70 8.88 12.75
C GLY A 11 21.23 9.15 12.45
N GLY A 12 20.36 8.25 12.91
CA GLY A 12 18.90 8.36 12.86
C GLY A 12 18.28 8.25 11.45
N HIS A 13 18.99 7.62 10.50
CA HIS A 13 18.58 7.49 9.09
C HIS A 13 18.13 8.82 8.47
N GLN A 14 18.82 9.93 8.79
CA GLN A 14 18.45 11.26 8.31
C GLN A 14 18.83 11.48 6.84
N GLY A 15 18.25 12.52 6.21
CA GLY A 15 18.49 12.82 4.80
C GLY A 15 19.92 13.29 4.50
N VAL A 16 20.31 13.27 3.22
CA VAL A 16 21.65 13.57 2.71
C VAL A 16 22.27 14.82 3.35
N ALA A 17 21.55 15.94 3.34
CA ALA A 17 22.05 17.21 3.87
C ALA A 17 22.43 17.14 5.37
N ARG A 18 21.65 16.41 6.17
CA ARG A 18 21.90 16.28 7.62
C ARG A 18 23.01 15.30 7.93
N THR A 19 23.07 14.19 7.18
CA THR A 19 24.20 13.24 7.28
C THR A 19 25.51 13.92 6.89
N PHE A 20 25.50 14.75 5.83
CA PHE A 20 26.67 15.52 5.40
C PHE A 20 27.06 16.59 6.43
N ASP A 21 26.11 17.35 6.96
CA ASP A 21 26.38 18.36 7.99
C ASP A 21 26.99 17.77 9.26
N ARG A 22 26.62 16.54 9.61
CA ARG A 22 27.22 15.81 10.72
C ARG A 22 28.68 15.42 10.42
N LEU A 23 28.92 14.79 9.27
CA LEU A 23 30.25 14.31 8.90
C LEU A 23 31.26 15.44 8.69
N ARG A 24 30.84 16.56 8.07
CA ARG A 24 31.74 17.67 7.74
C ARG A 24 32.32 18.42 8.95
N ARG A 25 31.82 18.16 10.16
CA ARG A 25 32.31 18.78 11.40
C ARG A 25 33.59 18.13 11.91
N GLU A 26 33.77 16.85 11.61
CA GLU A 26 34.85 16.03 12.16
C GLU A 26 35.73 15.43 11.07
N PHE A 27 35.22 15.31 9.84
CA PHE A 27 35.90 14.65 8.73
C PHE A 27 35.80 15.45 7.44
N TYR A 28 36.80 15.29 6.58
CA TYR A 28 36.82 15.82 5.23
C TYR A 28 37.51 14.84 4.29
N TRP A 29 36.93 14.61 3.11
CA TRP A 29 37.59 13.90 2.01
C TRP A 29 37.06 14.39 0.66
N HIS A 30 37.83 14.13 -0.41
CA HIS A 30 37.43 14.48 -1.77
C HIS A 30 36.13 13.76 -2.15
N ASN A 31 35.17 14.48 -2.76
CA ASN A 31 33.83 13.96 -3.09
C ASN A 31 32.96 13.51 -1.90
N MET A 32 33.24 13.93 -0.67
CA MET A 32 32.46 13.58 0.53
C MET A 32 30.94 13.74 0.35
N TYR A 33 30.46 14.85 -0.23
CA TYR A 33 29.02 15.04 -0.44
C TYR A 33 28.43 13.98 -1.39
N ARG A 34 29.15 13.64 -2.47
CA ARG A 34 28.74 12.61 -3.44
C ARG A 34 28.68 11.24 -2.76
N ASP A 35 29.62 10.93 -1.87
CA ASP A 35 29.63 9.66 -1.14
C ASP A 35 28.54 9.58 -0.09
N VAL A 36 28.27 10.67 0.64
CA VAL A 36 27.11 10.75 1.54
C VAL A 36 25.80 10.59 0.78
N GLU A 37 25.66 11.29 -0.35
CA GLU A 37 24.48 11.20 -1.19
C GLU A 37 24.26 9.77 -1.70
N ARG A 38 25.33 9.13 -2.18
CA ARG A 38 25.35 7.73 -2.63
C ARG A 38 24.90 6.80 -1.51
N TYR A 39 25.54 6.91 -0.34
CA TYR A 39 25.27 6.06 0.83
C TYR A 39 23.82 6.15 1.30
N VAL A 40 23.31 7.38 1.46
CA VAL A 40 21.93 7.62 1.94
C VAL A 40 20.88 7.15 0.91
N LYS A 41 21.13 7.35 -0.39
CA LYS A 41 20.20 6.91 -1.46
C LYS A 41 20.15 5.38 -1.60
N GLU A 42 21.25 4.69 -1.30
CA GLU A 42 21.33 3.22 -1.35
C GLU A 42 20.89 2.54 -0.05
N CYS A 43 20.78 3.29 1.05
CA CYS A 43 20.34 2.74 2.33
C CYS A 43 19.00 2.02 2.17
N VAL A 44 19.00 0.70 2.39
CA VAL A 44 17.83 -0.17 2.24
C VAL A 44 16.75 0.26 3.20
N ASP A 45 17.12 0.56 4.44
CA ASP A 45 16.20 0.94 5.51
C ASP A 45 15.47 2.24 5.15
N CYS A 46 16.19 3.26 4.68
CA CYS A 46 15.61 4.50 4.15
C CYS A 46 14.72 4.26 2.92
N SER A 47 15.21 3.46 1.97
CA SER A 47 14.51 3.18 0.70
C SER A 47 13.22 2.40 0.90
N THR A 48 13.15 1.58 1.94
CA THR A 48 12.00 0.73 2.24
C THR A 48 11.00 1.36 3.21
N ALA A 49 11.47 2.23 4.12
CA ALA A 49 10.62 2.93 5.08
C ALA A 49 9.97 4.20 4.50
N LYS A 50 10.65 4.94 3.61
CA LYS A 50 10.23 6.29 3.22
C LYS A 50 9.53 6.34 1.86
N GLY A 51 8.52 7.21 1.81
CA GLY A 51 7.92 7.72 0.58
C GLY A 51 6.73 6.91 0.08
N ARG A 52 5.72 7.61 -0.43
CA ARG A 52 4.70 7.02 -1.31
C ARG A 52 5.26 6.91 -2.73
N PRO A 53 4.71 6.06 -3.60
CA PRO A 53 5.09 6.05 -5.00
C PRO A 53 4.88 7.45 -5.59
N GLY A 54 5.97 8.10 -6.00
CA GLY A 54 5.93 9.40 -6.69
C GLY A 54 5.59 9.27 -8.17
N ASN A 55 5.49 8.04 -8.66
CA ASN A 55 5.15 7.73 -10.03
C ASN A 55 3.65 7.40 -10.13
N PRO A 56 2.82 8.23 -10.78
CA PRO A 56 1.43 7.86 -11.02
C PRO A 56 1.33 6.70 -12.03
N GLY A 57 2.41 6.43 -12.80
CA GLY A 57 2.44 5.57 -13.99
C GLY A 57 1.45 6.07 -15.05
N PRO A 58 1.45 5.54 -16.26
CA PRO A 58 0.40 5.82 -17.24
C PRO A 58 -0.91 5.12 -16.85
N SER A 59 -2.05 5.60 -17.38
CA SER A 59 -3.34 4.95 -17.12
C SER A 59 -3.63 3.92 -18.21
N PRO A 60 -3.64 2.61 -17.92
CA PRO A 60 -4.31 1.66 -18.80
C PRO A 60 -5.80 2.01 -18.83
N GLY A 61 -6.42 1.94 -20.01
CA GLY A 61 -7.82 2.29 -20.21
C GLY A 61 -8.73 1.61 -19.18
N ASN A 62 -9.49 2.41 -18.44
CA ASN A 62 -10.47 1.88 -17.48
C ASN A 62 -11.65 1.28 -18.23
N LEU A 63 -12.26 0.22 -17.68
CA LEU A 63 -13.57 -0.26 -18.13
C LEU A 63 -14.53 0.94 -18.20
N MET A 64 -15.16 1.11 -19.36
CA MET A 64 -16.15 2.14 -19.59
C MET A 64 -17.51 1.47 -19.49
N PRO A 65 -18.22 1.61 -18.36
CA PRO A 65 -19.60 1.19 -18.34
C PRO A 65 -20.40 2.12 -19.28
N GLU A 66 -21.35 1.53 -19.98
CA GLU A 66 -22.23 2.17 -20.95
C GLU A 66 -23.60 2.47 -20.36
N TYR A 67 -24.05 1.68 -19.38
CA TYR A 67 -25.37 1.82 -18.75
C TYR A 67 -25.33 1.55 -17.24
N PRO A 68 -26.32 2.03 -16.48
CA PRO A 68 -26.43 1.80 -15.03
C PRO A 68 -26.30 0.33 -14.65
N PHE A 69 -25.55 0.05 -13.57
CA PHE A 69 -25.33 -1.29 -13.00
C PHE A 69 -24.67 -2.32 -13.94
N GLN A 70 -24.13 -1.93 -15.09
CA GLN A 70 -23.33 -2.82 -15.94
C GLN A 70 -22.07 -3.31 -15.20
N VAL A 71 -21.38 -2.38 -14.52
CA VAL A 71 -20.13 -2.64 -13.81
C VAL A 71 -20.27 -2.15 -12.38
N ILE A 72 -20.25 -3.09 -11.43
CA ILE A 72 -20.28 -2.76 -10.00
C ILE A 72 -18.90 -2.98 -9.41
N SER A 73 -18.41 -2.02 -8.62
CA SER A 73 -17.29 -2.25 -7.73
C SER A 73 -17.76 -2.62 -6.33
N MET A 74 -17.05 -3.58 -5.73
CA MET A 74 -17.25 -4.07 -4.38
C MET A 74 -15.98 -3.81 -3.57
N ASP A 75 -16.14 -3.30 -2.35
CA ASP A 75 -15.03 -3.01 -1.44
C ASP A 75 -15.43 -3.23 0.03
N PHE A 76 -14.47 -3.63 0.85
CA PHE A 76 -14.66 -3.89 2.28
C PHE A 76 -14.01 -2.80 3.12
N VAL A 77 -14.80 -2.17 3.98
CA VAL A 77 -14.27 -1.33 5.05
C VAL A 77 -14.15 -2.20 6.31
N THR A 78 -12.92 -2.58 6.63
CA THR A 78 -12.59 -3.43 7.78
C THR A 78 -11.21 -3.09 8.35
N PRO A 79 -10.97 -3.33 9.66
CA PRO A 79 -11.97 -3.64 10.68
C PRO A 79 -12.70 -2.37 11.17
N LEU A 80 -13.99 -2.48 11.47
CA LEU A 80 -14.78 -1.47 12.18
C LEU A 80 -15.09 -1.95 13.62
N PRO A 81 -15.32 -1.03 14.57
CA PRO A 81 -15.88 -1.38 15.88
C PRO A 81 -17.17 -2.19 15.73
N ALA A 82 -17.49 -3.03 16.70
CA ALA A 82 -18.77 -3.74 16.68
C ALA A 82 -19.92 -2.73 16.73
N SER A 83 -20.83 -2.79 15.76
CA SER A 83 -22.06 -2.01 15.81
C SER A 83 -22.99 -2.53 16.92
N ARG A 84 -24.07 -1.79 17.20
CA ARG A 84 -25.16 -2.27 18.07
C ARG A 84 -25.77 -3.62 17.65
N GLN A 85 -25.65 -3.97 16.37
CA GLN A 85 -26.11 -5.25 15.82
C GLN A 85 -25.00 -6.31 15.77
N GLY A 86 -23.80 -6.01 16.26
CA GLY A 86 -22.65 -6.91 16.26
C GLY A 86 -21.89 -6.99 14.94
N ASN A 87 -22.19 -6.11 13.97
CA ASN A 87 -21.48 -6.07 12.69
C ASN A 87 -20.11 -5.40 12.85
N THR A 88 -19.07 -5.97 12.24
CA THR A 88 -17.67 -5.50 12.33
C THR A 88 -17.09 -5.07 10.99
N SER A 89 -17.87 -5.25 9.93
CA SER A 89 -17.44 -5.04 8.55
C SER A 89 -18.54 -4.32 7.77
N LEU A 90 -18.12 -3.45 6.85
CA LEU A 90 -19.03 -2.79 5.92
C LEU A 90 -18.66 -3.15 4.48
N LEU A 91 -19.59 -3.76 3.77
CA LEU A 91 -19.47 -4.05 2.35
C LEU A 91 -20.12 -2.92 1.55
N LEU A 92 -19.33 -2.24 0.71
CA LEU A 92 -19.79 -1.18 -0.15
C LEU A 92 -19.87 -1.66 -1.60
N PHE A 93 -21.00 -1.42 -2.24
CA PHE A 93 -21.17 -1.58 -3.68
C PHE A 93 -21.33 -0.21 -4.33
N GLN A 94 -20.63 0.02 -5.43
CA GLN A 94 -20.82 1.23 -6.23
C GLN A 94 -21.05 0.86 -7.68
N ASP A 95 -22.08 1.45 -8.27
CA ASP A 95 -22.24 1.44 -9.71
C ASP A 95 -21.20 2.37 -10.37
N SER A 96 -20.33 1.79 -11.20
CA SER A 96 -19.32 2.55 -11.92
C SER A 96 -19.91 3.47 -12.99
N PHE A 97 -21.16 3.26 -13.43
CA PHE A 97 -21.82 4.14 -14.39
C PHE A 97 -22.48 5.34 -13.74
N THR A 98 -23.34 5.18 -12.74
CA THR A 98 -24.08 6.29 -12.11
C THR A 98 -23.36 6.89 -10.91
N GLY A 99 -22.41 6.15 -10.32
CA GLY A 99 -21.78 6.52 -9.05
C GLY A 99 -22.61 6.13 -7.83
N PHE A 100 -23.76 5.49 -8.02
CA PHE A 100 -24.71 5.13 -6.96
C PHE A 100 -24.07 4.17 -5.98
N VAL A 101 -24.15 4.50 -4.69
CA VAL A 101 -23.52 3.76 -3.59
C VAL A 101 -24.57 3.01 -2.79
N LEU A 102 -24.29 1.74 -2.53
CA LEU A 102 -25.05 0.86 -1.66
C LEU A 102 -24.10 0.32 -0.58
N ALA A 103 -24.64 0.02 0.58
CA ALA A 103 -23.86 -0.58 1.67
C ALA A 103 -24.62 -1.71 2.34
N LYS A 104 -23.88 -2.67 2.88
CA LYS A 104 -24.38 -3.73 3.74
C LYS A 104 -23.40 -3.92 4.89
N ALA A 105 -23.89 -3.78 6.12
CA ALA A 105 -23.13 -4.14 7.31
C ALA A 105 -23.13 -5.67 7.47
N MET A 106 -21.98 -6.21 7.88
CA MET A 106 -21.70 -7.64 7.90
C MET A 106 -20.97 -8.00 9.20
N GLN A 107 -21.42 -9.07 9.84
CA GLN A 107 -20.72 -9.74 10.93
C GLN A 107 -19.82 -10.86 10.38
N ASP A 108 -20.36 -11.65 9.44
CA ASP A 108 -19.66 -12.71 8.72
C ASP A 108 -19.18 -12.18 7.36
N THR A 109 -17.92 -12.42 7.02
CA THR A 109 -17.35 -12.08 5.71
C THR A 109 -17.02 -13.31 4.86
N SER A 110 -17.63 -14.46 5.19
CA SER A 110 -17.57 -15.69 4.39
C SER A 110 -18.06 -15.47 2.96
N ALA A 111 -17.61 -16.35 2.06
CA ALA A 111 -17.97 -16.27 0.65
C ALA A 111 -19.49 -16.30 0.42
N LEU A 112 -20.21 -17.13 1.18
CA LEU A 112 -21.67 -17.24 1.13
C LEU A 112 -22.36 -15.95 1.60
N ALA A 113 -21.94 -15.40 2.74
CA ALA A 113 -22.52 -14.18 3.29
C ALA A 113 -22.36 -13.00 2.33
N VAL A 114 -21.20 -12.86 1.70
CA VAL A 114 -20.93 -11.82 0.70
C VAL A 114 -21.80 -11.99 -0.54
N ALA A 115 -22.01 -13.22 -1.00
CA ALA A 115 -22.88 -13.51 -2.12
C ALA A 115 -24.36 -13.17 -1.81
N GLN A 116 -24.83 -13.47 -0.60
CA GLN A 116 -26.17 -13.09 -0.12
C GLN A 116 -26.32 -11.57 0.04
N ALA A 117 -25.25 -10.89 0.48
CA ALA A 117 -25.20 -9.44 0.58
C ALA A 117 -25.34 -8.77 -0.79
N TYR A 118 -24.63 -9.28 -1.81
CA TYR A 118 -24.80 -8.81 -3.18
C TYR A 118 -26.22 -9.06 -3.68
N ASP A 119 -26.76 -10.27 -3.48
CA ASP A 119 -28.10 -10.62 -3.95
C ASP A 119 -29.17 -9.67 -3.40
N SER A 120 -29.22 -9.53 -2.08
CA SER A 120 -30.22 -8.70 -1.39
C SER A 120 -30.05 -7.19 -1.60
N THR A 121 -28.81 -6.72 -1.78
CA THR A 121 -28.52 -5.27 -1.86
C THR A 121 -28.54 -4.76 -3.29
N VAL A 122 -28.08 -5.57 -4.24
CA VAL A 122 -27.91 -5.18 -5.65
C VAL A 122 -28.91 -5.90 -6.53
N PHE A 123 -28.83 -7.23 -6.60
CA PHE A 123 -29.54 -8.01 -7.62
C PHE A 123 -31.06 -7.86 -7.51
N GLN A 124 -31.61 -8.02 -6.31
CA GLN A 124 -33.05 -7.91 -6.07
C GLN A 124 -33.60 -6.50 -6.34
N ARG A 125 -32.74 -5.47 -6.33
CA ARG A 125 -33.15 -4.06 -6.51
C ARG A 125 -32.98 -3.57 -7.94
N PHE A 126 -31.89 -3.95 -8.60
CA PHE A 126 -31.48 -3.37 -9.89
C PHE A 126 -31.20 -4.42 -10.97
N GLY A 127 -31.24 -5.70 -10.62
CA GLY A 127 -30.98 -6.81 -11.53
C GLY A 127 -29.51 -7.17 -11.66
N ALA A 128 -29.20 -7.86 -12.77
CA ALA A 128 -27.89 -8.47 -13.01
C ALA A 128 -26.84 -7.45 -13.48
N SER A 129 -25.63 -7.53 -12.93
CA SER A 129 -24.46 -6.83 -13.47
C SER A 129 -23.68 -7.69 -14.43
N SER A 130 -23.09 -7.07 -15.45
CA SER A 130 -22.24 -7.76 -16.41
C SER A 130 -20.83 -8.02 -15.86
N VAL A 131 -20.34 -7.12 -15.01
CA VAL A 131 -19.00 -7.21 -14.40
C VAL A 131 -19.07 -6.82 -12.95
N VAL A 132 -18.43 -7.60 -12.08
CA VAL A 132 -18.17 -7.22 -10.70
C VAL A 132 -16.67 -7.06 -10.48
N ARG A 133 -16.26 -5.86 -10.11
CA ARG A 133 -14.88 -5.48 -9.81
C ARG A 133 -14.65 -5.55 -8.30
N HIS A 134 -13.52 -6.10 -7.91
CA HIS A 134 -13.11 -6.18 -6.50
C HIS A 134 -11.59 -6.05 -6.36
N ASP A 135 -11.14 -5.82 -5.13
CA ASP A 135 -9.74 -5.73 -4.72
C ASP A 135 -9.28 -6.88 -3.79
N ARG A 136 -10.20 -7.78 -3.41
CA ARG A 136 -9.93 -9.03 -2.67
C ARG A 136 -9.31 -10.13 -3.54
N ASP A 137 -8.72 -11.14 -2.90
CA ASP A 137 -8.06 -12.30 -3.56
C ASP A 137 -9.01 -12.96 -4.58
N PRO A 138 -8.56 -13.20 -5.83
CA PRO A 138 -9.33 -13.90 -6.84
C PRO A 138 -9.88 -15.27 -6.40
N ARG A 139 -9.21 -15.99 -5.49
CA ARG A 139 -9.65 -17.30 -4.95
C ARG A 139 -10.90 -17.16 -4.08
N PHE A 140 -10.86 -16.28 -3.08
CA PHE A 140 -12.00 -15.95 -2.23
C PHE A 140 -13.19 -15.49 -3.08
N MET A 141 -12.92 -14.64 -4.08
CA MET A 141 -13.97 -14.14 -4.95
C MET A 141 -14.50 -15.18 -5.93
N SER A 142 -13.69 -16.14 -6.36
CA SER A 142 -14.18 -17.30 -7.12
C SER A 142 -15.20 -18.10 -6.30
N GLU A 143 -14.93 -18.28 -5.00
CA GLU A 143 -15.85 -18.96 -4.08
C GLU A 143 -17.14 -18.15 -3.85
N VAL A 144 -17.04 -16.85 -3.58
CA VAL A 144 -18.20 -15.93 -3.47
C VAL A 144 -19.08 -16.08 -4.70
N PHE A 145 -18.49 -16.08 -5.89
CA PHE A 145 -19.24 -16.18 -7.14
C PHE A 145 -19.73 -17.59 -7.43
N ALA A 146 -19.06 -18.63 -6.95
CA ALA A 146 -19.59 -19.99 -7.00
C ALA A 146 -20.88 -20.09 -6.19
N GLN A 147 -20.88 -19.59 -4.95
CA GLN A 147 -22.06 -19.50 -4.11
C GLN A 147 -23.15 -18.64 -4.76
N PHE A 148 -22.78 -17.48 -5.29
CA PHE A 148 -23.71 -16.59 -5.99
C PHE A 148 -24.38 -17.25 -7.20
N ARG A 149 -23.60 -17.93 -8.06
CA ARG A 149 -24.11 -18.68 -9.21
C ARG A 149 -25.04 -19.81 -8.80
N MET A 150 -24.75 -20.49 -7.68
CA MET A 150 -25.62 -21.51 -7.13
C MET A 150 -26.95 -20.93 -6.66
N MET A 151 -26.95 -19.76 -6.01
CA MET A 151 -28.17 -19.14 -5.47
C MET A 151 -29.10 -18.59 -6.55
N ILE A 152 -28.57 -17.91 -7.59
CA ILE A 152 -29.39 -17.28 -8.64
C ILE A 152 -29.65 -18.23 -9.83
N GLY A 153 -28.99 -19.39 -9.84
CA GLY A 153 -28.91 -20.29 -10.99
C GLY A 153 -28.00 -19.75 -12.08
N ALA A 154 -27.66 -20.59 -13.08
CA ALA A 154 -26.71 -20.33 -14.17
C ALA A 154 -27.08 -19.14 -15.11
N LYS A 155 -28.04 -18.29 -14.74
CA LYS A 155 -28.53 -17.14 -15.51
C LYS A 155 -27.63 -15.90 -15.42
N GLN A 156 -26.67 -15.87 -14.49
CA GLN A 156 -25.70 -14.79 -14.35
C GLN A 156 -24.44 -15.03 -15.18
N ARG A 157 -24.15 -14.13 -16.13
CA ARG A 157 -22.89 -14.07 -16.90
C ARG A 157 -21.94 -12.99 -16.36
N ALA A 158 -22.05 -12.64 -15.09
CA ALA A 158 -21.15 -11.67 -14.48
C ALA A 158 -19.70 -12.16 -14.56
N THR A 159 -18.84 -11.38 -15.20
CA THR A 159 -17.40 -11.66 -15.26
C THR A 159 -16.69 -10.99 -14.08
N LEU A 160 -15.75 -11.71 -13.48
CA LEU A 160 -14.92 -11.22 -12.39
C LEU A 160 -13.70 -10.50 -12.94
N ALA A 161 -13.47 -9.28 -12.48
CA ALA A 161 -12.28 -8.52 -12.83
C ALA A 161 -11.53 -8.07 -11.57
N TYR A 162 -10.45 -8.78 -11.23
CA TYR A 162 -9.50 -8.35 -10.19
C TYR A 162 -8.64 -7.20 -10.72
N ARG A 163 -8.85 -5.96 -10.23
CA ARG A 163 -8.07 -4.79 -10.65
C ARG A 163 -7.88 -3.76 -9.51
N PRO A 164 -6.94 -4.00 -8.58
CA PRO A 164 -6.69 -3.10 -7.45
C PRO A 164 -6.11 -1.73 -7.85
N GLN A 165 -5.66 -1.53 -9.10
CA GLN A 165 -5.15 -0.25 -9.60
C GLN A 165 -6.24 0.63 -10.23
N ALA A 166 -7.40 0.07 -10.60
CA ALA A 166 -8.48 0.77 -11.28
C ALA A 166 -9.62 1.22 -10.33
N ASN A 167 -9.44 1.02 -9.02
CA ASN A 167 -10.50 1.22 -8.02
C ASN A 167 -10.59 2.66 -7.46
N GLY A 168 -9.87 3.63 -8.03
CA GLY A 168 -9.79 4.99 -7.48
C GLY A 168 -11.14 5.74 -7.40
N GLN A 169 -12.18 5.31 -8.12
CA GLN A 169 -13.54 5.82 -7.93
C GLN A 169 -14.17 5.27 -6.65
N GLN A 170 -14.06 3.95 -6.44
CA GLN A 170 -14.53 3.27 -5.23
C GLN A 170 -13.80 3.78 -3.99
N GLU A 171 -12.48 3.94 -4.05
CA GLU A 171 -11.67 4.47 -2.92
C GLU A 171 -12.15 5.86 -2.49
N ARG A 172 -12.48 6.74 -3.44
CA ARG A 172 -13.04 8.07 -3.15
C ARG A 172 -14.43 7.99 -2.53
N SER A 173 -15.26 7.07 -3.01
CA SER A 173 -16.59 6.85 -2.45
C SER A 173 -16.52 6.31 -1.03
N VAL A 174 -15.63 5.35 -0.76
CA VAL A 174 -15.35 4.84 0.60
C VAL A 174 -14.89 5.98 1.51
N GLN A 175 -13.92 6.79 1.07
CA GLN A 175 -13.45 7.95 1.84
C GLN A 175 -14.57 8.95 2.11
N THR A 176 -15.46 9.17 1.14
CA THR A 176 -16.61 10.06 1.30
C THR A 176 -17.60 9.52 2.32
N VAL A 177 -17.98 8.24 2.20
CA VAL A 177 -18.88 7.56 3.15
C VAL A 177 -18.32 7.65 4.56
N ILE A 178 -17.04 7.29 4.77
CA ILE A 178 -16.42 7.30 6.10
C ILE A 178 -16.24 8.71 6.64
N ARG A 179 -15.88 9.69 5.81
CA ARG A 179 -15.78 11.09 6.23
C ARG A 179 -17.15 11.65 6.65
N CYS A 180 -18.20 11.34 5.89
CA CYS A 180 -19.56 11.74 6.24
C CYS A 180 -20.00 11.04 7.53
N ALA A 181 -19.83 9.71 7.63
CA ALA A 181 -20.21 8.94 8.81
C ALA A 181 -19.56 9.47 10.09
N ARG A 182 -18.27 9.82 10.04
CA ARG A 182 -17.53 10.42 11.17
C ARG A 182 -18.17 11.67 11.75
N ALA A 183 -18.93 12.45 10.96
CA ALA A 183 -19.59 13.65 11.44
C ALA A 183 -20.89 13.36 12.23
N TYR A 184 -21.41 12.13 12.15
CA TYR A 184 -22.68 11.71 12.75
C TYR A 184 -22.50 10.62 13.83
N ILE A 185 -21.26 10.21 14.10
CA ILE A 185 -20.95 9.30 15.20
C ILE A 185 -21.01 10.10 16.50
N GLU A 186 -21.94 9.76 17.38
CA GLU A 186 -22.14 10.38 18.68
C GLU A 186 -21.63 9.48 19.80
N SER A 187 -21.73 8.16 19.61
CA SER A 187 -21.28 7.15 20.57
C SER A 187 -19.76 7.20 20.78
N ALA A 188 -19.32 7.16 22.04
CA ALA A 188 -17.90 7.12 22.40
C ALA A 188 -17.26 5.78 21.97
N GLU A 189 -18.03 4.70 22.05
CA GLU A 189 -17.71 3.35 21.59
C GLU A 189 -17.84 3.20 20.08
N GLN A 190 -18.40 4.21 19.40
CA GLN A 190 -18.62 4.27 17.95
C GLN A 190 -19.54 3.16 17.42
N ASP A 191 -20.39 2.58 18.26
CA ASP A 191 -21.29 1.45 17.94
C ASP A 191 -22.49 1.83 17.06
N ASP A 192 -22.70 3.13 16.85
CA ASP A 192 -23.77 3.76 16.04
C ASP A 192 -23.36 3.97 14.56
N TRP A 193 -22.14 3.56 14.18
CA TRP A 193 -21.61 3.75 12.83
C TRP A 193 -22.50 3.13 11.74
N GLU A 194 -23.13 1.98 12.02
CA GLU A 194 -23.98 1.28 11.07
C GLU A 194 -25.23 2.10 10.71
N ASP A 195 -25.94 2.59 11.72
CA ASP A 195 -27.13 3.42 11.54
C ASP A 195 -26.79 4.72 10.83
N ALA A 196 -25.67 5.35 11.20
CA ALA A 196 -25.18 6.57 10.57
C ALA A 196 -24.90 6.35 9.07
N VAL A 197 -24.14 5.31 8.72
CA VAL A 197 -23.81 4.99 7.32
C VAL A 197 -25.07 4.73 6.49
N MET A 198 -26.00 3.90 6.99
CA MET A 198 -27.21 3.54 6.24
C MET A 198 -28.09 4.75 5.94
N ARG A 199 -28.19 5.71 6.88
CA ARG A 199 -28.93 6.97 6.68
C ARG A 199 -28.22 7.90 5.69
N LEU A 200 -26.89 7.94 5.72
CA LEU A 200 -26.10 8.83 4.87
C LEU A 200 -26.07 8.42 3.40
N LEU A 201 -26.33 7.15 3.08
CA LEU A 201 -26.44 6.71 1.69
C LEU A 201 -27.46 7.51 0.89
N PHE A 202 -28.58 7.91 1.51
CA PHE A 202 -29.56 8.78 0.84
C PHE A 202 -28.91 10.11 0.45
N ALA A 203 -28.29 10.80 1.40
CA ALA A 203 -27.64 12.08 1.16
C ALA A 203 -26.51 11.99 0.12
N ILE A 204 -25.73 10.91 0.14
CA ILE A 204 -24.66 10.65 -0.83
C ILE A 204 -25.23 10.45 -2.23
N ASN A 205 -26.28 9.63 -2.37
CA ASN A 205 -26.88 9.32 -3.67
C ASN A 205 -27.70 10.47 -4.25
N THR A 206 -28.19 11.39 -3.42
CA THR A 206 -28.91 12.60 -3.88
C THR A 206 -28.00 13.82 -4.01
N SER A 207 -26.69 13.68 -3.77
CA SER A 207 -25.71 14.75 -3.99
C SER A 207 -25.21 14.72 -5.43
N VAL A 208 -24.97 15.90 -6.00
CA VAL A 208 -24.45 16.02 -7.38
C VAL A 208 -23.05 15.43 -7.47
N ASP A 209 -22.86 14.46 -8.36
CA ASP A 209 -21.54 13.91 -8.67
C ASP A 209 -20.82 14.87 -9.64
N ALA A 210 -19.67 15.42 -9.22
CA ALA A 210 -18.91 16.39 -10.02
C ALA A 210 -18.42 15.86 -11.38
N THR A 211 -18.22 14.54 -11.49
CA THR A 211 -17.82 13.89 -12.75
C THR A 211 -18.97 13.77 -13.72
N ARG A 212 -20.18 13.47 -13.21
CA ARG A 212 -21.37 13.21 -14.04
C ARG A 212 -22.26 14.43 -14.22
N ARG A 213 -22.07 15.44 -13.36
CA ARG A 213 -22.89 16.65 -13.25
C ARG A 213 -24.36 16.37 -12.99
N GLU A 214 -24.66 15.23 -12.38
CA GLU A 214 -26.00 14.78 -12.04
C GLU A 214 -25.96 13.98 -10.73
N THR A 215 -27.09 13.83 -10.07
CA THR A 215 -27.20 12.97 -8.88
C THR A 215 -27.23 11.49 -9.27
N PRO A 216 -26.50 10.61 -8.56
CA PRO A 216 -26.62 9.17 -8.78
C PRO A 216 -28.06 8.66 -8.70
N PHE A 217 -28.86 9.23 -7.79
CA PHE A 217 -30.28 8.89 -7.63
C PHE A 217 -31.07 9.17 -8.92
N PHE A 218 -30.93 10.36 -9.52
CA PHE A 218 -31.61 10.70 -10.76
C PHE A 218 -31.17 9.80 -11.91
N LEU A 219 -29.87 9.49 -12.03
CA LEU A 219 -29.37 8.63 -13.10
C LEU A 219 -29.93 7.20 -13.03
N VAL A 220 -30.14 6.68 -11.82
CA VAL A 220 -30.72 5.34 -11.60
C VAL A 220 -32.23 5.34 -11.79
N HIS A 221 -32.93 6.32 -11.21
CA HIS A 221 -34.39 6.29 -11.11
C HIS A 221 -35.09 7.08 -12.22
N GLY A 222 -34.47 8.12 -12.77
CA GLY A 222 -35.06 9.02 -13.76
C GLY A 222 -35.92 10.14 -13.16
N TRP A 223 -35.96 10.26 -11.83
CA TRP A 223 -36.64 11.34 -11.12
C TRP A 223 -35.84 11.77 -9.89
N ASP A 224 -36.07 12.99 -9.45
CA ASP A 224 -35.41 13.54 -8.26
C ASP A 224 -36.02 12.99 -6.97
N ALA A 225 -35.16 12.67 -6.01
CA ALA A 225 -35.59 12.32 -4.67
C ALA A 225 -36.27 13.53 -4.00
N ARG A 226 -37.44 13.29 -3.41
CA ARG A 226 -38.14 14.33 -2.65
C ARG A 226 -37.52 14.46 -1.26
N SER A 227 -36.99 15.63 -0.93
CA SER A 227 -36.46 15.90 0.41
C SER A 227 -37.60 16.06 1.44
N THR A 228 -37.30 15.81 2.72
CA THR A 228 -38.25 16.05 3.83
C THR A 228 -38.80 17.47 3.81
N VAL A 229 -37.95 18.46 3.53
CA VAL A 229 -38.35 19.87 3.41
C VAL A 229 -39.33 20.06 2.26
N SER A 230 -39.08 19.47 1.09
CA SER A 230 -40.04 19.50 -0.03
C SER A 230 -41.33 18.74 0.27
N ALA A 231 -41.27 17.66 1.04
CA ALA A 231 -42.46 16.93 1.49
C ALA A 231 -43.34 17.80 2.40
N MET A 232 -42.73 18.55 3.31
CA MET A 232 -43.42 19.42 4.27
C MET A 232 -43.93 20.73 3.66
N LEU A 233 -43.16 21.37 2.78
CA LEU A 233 -43.46 22.69 2.25
C LEU A 233 -44.31 22.68 0.98
N SER A 234 -44.28 21.62 0.20
CA SER A 234 -45.07 21.57 -1.03
C SER A 234 -46.49 21.10 -0.72
N PRO A 235 -47.53 21.96 -0.87
CA PRO A 235 -48.91 21.49 -0.81
C PRO A 235 -49.10 20.37 -1.84
N ALA A 236 -49.96 19.40 -1.53
CA ALA A 236 -50.36 18.39 -2.51
C ALA A 236 -50.75 19.12 -3.80
N PRO A 237 -50.16 18.78 -4.96
CA PRO A 237 -50.37 19.57 -6.17
C PRO A 237 -51.86 19.60 -6.51
N GLN A 238 -52.51 20.74 -6.24
CA GLN A 238 -53.87 21.00 -6.70
C GLN A 238 -53.78 21.27 -8.20
N GLY A 239 -54.37 20.40 -9.01
CA GLY A 239 -54.41 20.60 -10.46
C GLY A 239 -53.19 20.14 -11.25
N ARG A 240 -52.46 19.10 -10.81
CA ARG A 240 -51.84 18.25 -11.84
C ARG A 240 -53.00 17.69 -12.65
N ASP A 241 -53.11 18.08 -13.93
CA ASP A 241 -53.68 17.16 -14.91
C ASP A 241 -53.09 15.80 -14.57
N LYS A 242 -53.96 14.82 -14.27
CA LYS A 242 -53.55 13.45 -14.05
C LYS A 242 -52.89 13.03 -15.35
N LEU A 243 -51.61 13.33 -15.49
CA LEU A 243 -50.77 12.88 -16.58
C LEU A 243 -50.99 11.38 -16.58
N ASP A 244 -51.59 10.90 -17.66
CA ASP A 244 -51.75 9.48 -17.88
C ASP A 244 -50.40 8.82 -17.60
N ALA A 245 -50.42 7.67 -16.92
CA ALA A 245 -49.20 6.99 -16.49
C ALA A 245 -48.24 6.78 -17.67
N TYR A 246 -48.81 6.59 -18.88
CA TYR A 246 -48.08 6.54 -20.13
C TYR A 246 -47.32 7.85 -20.46
N VAL A 247 -47.99 9.00 -20.39
CA VAL A 247 -47.39 10.31 -20.68
C VAL A 247 -46.32 10.66 -19.64
N TRP A 248 -46.56 10.35 -18.36
CA TRP A 248 -45.55 10.51 -17.31
C TRP A 248 -44.32 9.64 -17.57
N ARG A 249 -44.52 8.36 -17.90
CA ARG A 249 -43.43 7.43 -18.23
C ARG A 249 -42.61 7.93 -19.41
N LEU A 250 -43.24 8.34 -20.51
CA LEU A 250 -42.53 8.85 -21.69
C LEU A 250 -41.68 10.07 -21.36
N ARG A 251 -42.20 10.98 -20.54
CA ARG A 251 -41.46 12.17 -20.10
C ARG A 251 -40.25 11.79 -19.26
N VAL A 252 -40.44 10.96 -18.23
CA VAL A 252 -39.36 10.50 -17.35
C VAL A 252 -38.28 9.77 -18.14
N GLN A 253 -38.68 8.84 -19.01
CA GLN A 253 -37.76 8.06 -19.82
C GLN A 253 -36.93 8.97 -20.74
N ARG A 254 -37.55 9.94 -21.41
CA ARG A 254 -36.85 10.88 -22.29
C ARG A 254 -35.83 11.74 -21.56
N GLU A 255 -36.17 12.24 -20.37
CA GLU A 255 -35.25 13.05 -19.57
C GLU A 255 -34.11 12.19 -18.99
N GLN A 256 -34.42 10.97 -18.55
CA GLN A 256 -33.41 10.02 -18.07
C GLN A 256 -32.44 9.61 -19.19
N GLU A 257 -32.93 9.32 -20.40
CA GLU A 257 -32.09 8.96 -21.56
C GLU A 257 -31.08 10.07 -21.88
N LYS A 258 -31.52 11.33 -21.92
CA LYS A 258 -30.62 12.48 -22.11
C LYS A 258 -29.59 12.60 -20.99
N ALA A 259 -30.01 12.44 -19.74
CA ALA A 259 -29.10 12.53 -18.60
C ALA A 259 -28.05 11.41 -18.60
N ILE A 260 -28.44 10.19 -18.98
CA ILE A 260 -27.53 9.05 -19.18
C ILE A 260 -26.53 9.34 -20.29
N GLU A 261 -26.97 9.89 -21.42
CA GLU A 261 -26.11 10.27 -22.54
C GLU A 261 -25.08 11.34 -22.12
N LEU A 262 -25.53 12.42 -21.47
CA LEU A 262 -24.65 13.48 -20.96
C LEU A 262 -23.68 12.94 -19.90
N ALA A 263 -24.14 12.10 -18.97
CA ALA A 263 -23.28 11.50 -17.95
C ALA A 263 -22.21 10.60 -18.57
N ARG A 264 -22.53 9.87 -19.65
CA ARG A 264 -21.56 9.08 -20.42
C ARG A 264 -20.51 9.97 -21.05
N GLU A 265 -20.92 11.06 -21.71
CA GLU A 265 -19.97 12.03 -22.29
C GLU A 265 -19.06 12.67 -21.25
N TYR A 266 -19.61 13.13 -20.12
CA TYR A 266 -18.83 13.76 -19.07
C TYR A 266 -17.83 12.79 -18.45
N GLN A 267 -18.21 11.52 -18.27
CA GLN A 267 -17.29 10.49 -17.82
C GLN A 267 -16.15 10.24 -18.81
N LEU A 268 -16.44 10.19 -20.10
CA LEU A 268 -15.43 10.05 -21.15
C LEU A 268 -14.45 11.22 -21.12
N LYS A 269 -14.97 12.46 -21.09
CA LYS A 269 -14.17 13.69 -21.01
C LYS A 269 -13.29 13.70 -19.74
N ALA A 270 -13.87 13.40 -18.57
CA ALA A 270 -13.15 13.41 -17.30
C ALA A 270 -12.12 12.28 -17.18
N LYS A 271 -12.35 11.12 -17.79
CA LYS A 271 -11.36 10.03 -17.84
C LYS A 271 -10.23 10.36 -18.82
N ALA A 272 -10.55 10.90 -20.01
CA ALA A 272 -9.54 11.35 -20.97
C ALA A 272 -8.66 12.45 -20.39
N GLN A 273 -9.23 13.45 -19.72
CA GLN A 273 -8.47 14.48 -19.03
C GLN A 273 -7.53 13.92 -17.96
N ARG A 274 -8.01 12.99 -17.12
CA ARG A 274 -7.18 12.32 -16.10
C ARG A 274 -6.04 11.50 -16.73
N ALA A 275 -6.36 10.72 -17.77
CA ALA A 275 -5.35 9.95 -18.49
C ALA A 275 -4.29 10.88 -19.11
N ASN A 276 -4.70 11.99 -19.73
CA ASN A 276 -3.79 12.97 -20.32
C ASN A 276 -2.91 13.66 -19.28
N GLN A 277 -3.47 14.07 -18.14
CA GLN A 277 -2.69 14.65 -17.03
C GLN A 277 -1.68 13.66 -16.47
N GLN A 278 -2.10 12.39 -16.31
CA GLN A 278 -1.26 11.32 -15.81
C GLN A 278 -0.12 10.98 -16.78
N THR A 279 -0.42 10.91 -18.08
CA THR A 279 0.58 10.73 -19.14
C THR A 279 1.51 11.94 -19.26
N ALA A 280 1.01 13.16 -19.10
CA ALA A 280 1.84 14.37 -19.10
C ALA A 280 2.81 14.39 -17.91
N ALA A 281 2.32 14.07 -16.70
CA ALA A 281 3.17 13.94 -15.51
C ALA A 281 4.20 12.80 -15.67
N TRP A 282 3.83 11.70 -16.31
CA TRP A 282 4.75 10.62 -16.67
C TRP A 282 5.83 11.10 -17.65
N ASN A 283 5.45 11.86 -18.67
CA ASN A 283 6.40 12.37 -19.66
C ASN A 283 7.40 13.36 -19.06
N GLN A 284 6.97 14.16 -18.08
CA GLN A 284 7.82 15.09 -17.33
C GLN A 284 8.84 14.41 -16.41
N LEU A 285 8.66 13.13 -16.06
CA LEU A 285 9.68 12.38 -15.34
C LEU A 285 10.93 12.23 -16.21
N SER A 286 12.10 12.43 -15.60
CA SER A 286 13.40 12.27 -16.27
C SER A 286 13.50 10.91 -16.95
N ASP A 287 14.04 10.88 -18.17
CA ASP A 287 14.23 9.62 -18.92
C ASP A 287 15.15 8.65 -18.15
N LYS A 288 16.04 9.16 -17.30
CA LYS A 288 16.84 8.35 -16.35
C LYS A 288 15.98 7.55 -15.37
N TYR A 289 14.82 8.08 -14.96
CA TYR A 289 13.87 7.37 -14.11
C TYR A 289 13.10 6.31 -14.90
N LYS A 290 12.76 6.59 -16.17
CA LYS A 290 12.05 5.65 -17.06
C LYS A 290 12.94 4.47 -17.48
N ALA A 291 14.22 4.72 -17.75
CA ALA A 291 15.24 3.70 -18.00
C ALA A 291 15.42 2.73 -16.81
N GLY A 292 15.04 3.15 -15.60
CA GLY A 292 15.01 2.32 -14.41
C GLY A 292 14.02 1.14 -14.45
N PHE A 293 13.14 1.06 -15.45
CA PHE A 293 12.11 0.01 -15.58
C PHE A 293 12.32 -0.93 -16.79
N GLU A 294 13.55 -1.10 -17.24
CA GLU A 294 13.89 -2.05 -18.29
C GLU A 294 13.98 -3.49 -17.77
N ILE A 295 13.91 -4.47 -18.68
CA ILE A 295 14.05 -5.89 -18.35
C ILE A 295 15.44 -6.12 -17.75
N GLY A 296 15.50 -6.80 -16.61
CA GLY A 296 16.73 -7.04 -15.85
C GLY A 296 16.95 -6.09 -14.67
N ASN A 297 16.32 -4.92 -14.67
CA ASN A 297 16.52 -3.92 -13.62
C ASN A 297 15.92 -4.35 -12.28
N ALA A 298 16.61 -3.97 -11.20
CA ALA A 298 16.16 -4.18 -9.83
C ALA A 298 15.20 -3.06 -9.41
N VAL A 299 14.03 -3.43 -8.90
CA VAL A 299 12.98 -2.50 -8.47
C VAL A 299 12.45 -2.85 -7.09
N TRP A 300 11.99 -1.83 -6.38
CA TRP A 300 11.21 -1.95 -5.16
C TRP A 300 9.72 -1.92 -5.49
N LEU A 301 8.94 -2.79 -4.85
CA LEU A 301 7.49 -2.92 -4.95
C LEU A 301 6.81 -2.26 -3.75
N TYR A 302 5.93 -1.29 -4.00
CA TYR A 302 5.09 -0.71 -2.97
C TYR A 302 3.92 -1.65 -2.61
N TYR A 303 3.89 -2.11 -1.37
CA TYR A 303 2.88 -3.03 -0.84
C TYR A 303 2.54 -2.71 0.64
N PRO A 304 1.65 -1.73 0.89
CA PRO A 304 1.35 -1.26 2.24
C PRO A 304 0.34 -2.16 2.97
N ARG A 305 0.72 -3.40 3.29
CA ARG A 305 -0.10 -4.33 4.11
C ARG A 305 0.70 -4.92 5.26
N VAL A 306 0.07 -5.04 6.42
CA VAL A 306 0.67 -5.50 7.68
C VAL A 306 -0.25 -6.53 8.35
N LYS A 307 0.32 -7.44 9.17
CA LYS A 307 -0.49 -8.39 9.95
C LYS A 307 -1.49 -7.67 10.86
N PRO A 308 -2.70 -8.23 11.10
CA PRO A 308 -3.65 -7.66 12.03
C PRO A 308 -2.99 -7.50 13.42
N GLY A 309 -3.15 -6.33 14.03
CA GLY A 309 -2.47 -5.96 15.28
C GLY A 309 -1.16 -5.18 15.10
N LEU A 310 -0.60 -5.09 13.87
CA LEU A 310 0.55 -4.25 13.56
C LEU A 310 0.13 -2.94 12.88
N SER A 311 0.88 -1.86 13.13
CA SER A 311 0.58 -0.55 12.58
C SER A 311 1.31 -0.30 11.25
N LEU A 312 0.55 0.05 10.21
CA LEU A 312 1.10 0.46 8.92
C LEU A 312 2.02 1.69 9.04
N LYS A 313 1.83 2.53 10.07
CA LYS A 313 2.67 3.73 10.29
C LYS A 313 4.12 3.39 10.64
N LEU A 314 4.38 2.20 11.17
CA LEU A 314 5.71 1.73 11.57
C LEU A 314 6.28 0.68 10.61
N ALA A 315 5.52 0.30 9.58
CA ALA A 315 5.92 -0.72 8.63
C ALA A 315 6.64 -0.13 7.41
N HIS A 316 7.60 -0.89 6.91
CA HIS A 316 8.22 -0.61 5.63
C HIS A 316 7.24 -0.94 4.51
N ALA A 317 6.87 0.06 3.71
CA ALA A 317 5.87 -0.08 2.66
C ALA A 317 6.44 -0.53 1.31
N TRP A 318 7.77 -0.51 1.13
CA TRP A 318 8.42 -1.00 -0.08
C TRP A 318 9.19 -2.29 0.17
N HIS A 319 9.05 -3.21 -0.78
CA HIS A 319 9.54 -4.59 -0.71
C HIS A 319 10.36 -4.97 -1.94
N GLY A 320 11.18 -5.99 -1.81
CA GLY A 320 12.13 -6.41 -2.83
C GLY A 320 13.54 -6.44 -2.26
N PRO A 321 14.58 -6.28 -3.10
CA PRO A 321 14.52 -5.91 -4.52
C PRO A 321 14.04 -7.06 -5.41
N PHE A 322 13.18 -6.77 -6.38
CA PHE A 322 12.74 -7.72 -7.42
C PHE A 322 13.37 -7.36 -8.75
N ARG A 323 13.56 -8.34 -9.63
CA ARG A 323 14.01 -8.10 -11.02
C ARG A 323 12.82 -8.10 -11.97
N ILE A 324 12.83 -7.18 -12.94
CA ILE A 324 11.86 -7.18 -14.04
C ILE A 324 12.24 -8.28 -15.03
N VAL A 325 11.32 -9.22 -15.28
CA VAL A 325 11.52 -10.35 -16.20
C VAL A 325 10.89 -10.08 -17.55
N GLU A 326 9.74 -9.42 -17.57
CA GLU A 326 8.94 -9.20 -18.77
C GLU A 326 8.24 -7.84 -18.69
N LYS A 327 8.06 -7.19 -19.83
CA LYS A 327 7.36 -5.91 -19.94
C LYS A 327 6.24 -6.02 -20.97
N SER A 328 5.05 -5.55 -20.60
CA SER A 328 3.88 -5.47 -21.46
C SER A 328 3.66 -4.01 -21.91
N ASP A 329 3.04 -3.84 -23.07
CA ASP A 329 2.71 -2.54 -23.66
C ASP A 329 1.78 -1.68 -22.78
N ASP A 330 1.00 -2.32 -21.91
CA ASP A 330 0.12 -1.67 -20.93
C ASP A 330 0.86 -1.17 -19.67
N TYR A 331 2.18 -0.98 -19.74
CA TYR A 331 3.02 -0.51 -18.63
C TYR A 331 2.93 -1.39 -17.37
N ARG A 332 2.62 -2.67 -17.59
CA ARG A 332 2.70 -3.73 -16.60
C ARG A 332 4.03 -4.44 -16.80
N VAL A 333 4.70 -4.70 -15.69
CA VAL A 333 5.94 -5.49 -15.68
C VAL A 333 5.73 -6.73 -14.83
N LYS A 334 6.34 -7.82 -15.27
CA LYS A 334 6.37 -9.08 -14.56
C LYS A 334 7.62 -9.11 -13.69
N LEU A 335 7.43 -9.24 -12.38
CA LEU A 335 8.51 -9.37 -11.42
C LEU A 335 8.90 -10.84 -11.28
N GLY A 336 10.21 -11.10 -11.18
CA GLY A 336 10.78 -12.42 -10.86
C GLY A 336 10.58 -12.75 -9.39
N ILE A 337 9.36 -13.17 -9.02
CA ILE A 337 8.97 -13.53 -7.65
C ILE A 337 9.25 -15.02 -7.35
N THR A 338 9.60 -15.82 -8.37
CA THR A 338 9.90 -17.24 -8.27
C THR A 338 11.05 -17.50 -7.28
N GLY A 339 10.73 -18.12 -6.13
CA GLY A 339 11.68 -18.40 -5.05
C GLY A 339 11.76 -17.35 -3.94
N SER A 340 11.07 -16.21 -4.09
CA SER A 340 10.93 -15.24 -3.00
C SER A 340 9.77 -15.64 -2.08
N PRO A 341 9.80 -15.30 -0.79
CA PRO A 341 8.74 -15.68 0.15
C PRO A 341 7.45 -14.84 -0.03
N TYR A 342 7.42 -13.95 -1.03
CA TYR A 342 6.28 -13.09 -1.35
C TYR A 342 5.26 -13.82 -2.25
N ARG A 343 4.02 -14.03 -1.75
CA ARG A 343 2.89 -14.58 -2.52
C ARG A 343 2.10 -13.45 -3.21
N ILE A 344 2.73 -12.71 -4.11
CA ILE A 344 2.10 -11.58 -4.82
C ILE A 344 1.95 -11.93 -6.31
N SER A 345 0.89 -11.41 -6.96
CA SER A 345 0.74 -11.51 -8.41
C SER A 345 2.01 -11.02 -9.12
N PRO A 346 2.60 -11.80 -10.03
CA PRO A 346 3.87 -11.45 -10.68
C PRO A 346 3.74 -10.21 -11.58
N TRP A 347 2.53 -9.92 -12.09
CA TRP A 347 2.27 -8.72 -12.88
C TRP A 347 1.92 -7.53 -11.99
N VAL A 348 2.75 -6.49 -12.05
CA VAL A 348 2.59 -5.24 -11.31
C VAL A 348 2.70 -4.05 -12.27
N HIS A 349 1.97 -2.98 -12.02
CA HIS A 349 2.07 -1.75 -12.79
C HIS A 349 3.26 -0.89 -12.34
N VAL A 350 3.92 -0.21 -13.26
CA VAL A 350 5.09 0.64 -12.99
C VAL A 350 4.85 1.74 -11.95
N SER A 351 3.60 2.17 -11.73
CA SER A 351 3.25 3.15 -10.70
C SER A 351 3.47 2.67 -9.27
N ARG A 352 3.50 1.35 -9.05
CA ARG A 352 3.79 0.75 -7.74
C ARG A 352 5.27 0.41 -7.58
N LEU A 353 6.10 0.78 -8.55
CA LEU A 353 7.50 0.42 -8.57
C LEU A 353 8.37 1.66 -8.41
N LYS A 354 9.53 1.45 -7.80
CA LYS A 354 10.60 2.44 -7.70
C LYS A 354 11.89 1.76 -8.15
N PRO A 355 12.69 2.37 -9.05
CA PRO A 355 13.97 1.80 -9.44
C PRO A 355 14.89 1.72 -8.22
N ARG A 356 15.60 0.61 -8.08
CA ARG A 356 16.69 0.51 -7.12
C ARG A 356 17.86 1.33 -7.67
N VAL A 357 18.36 2.27 -6.87
CA VAL A 357 19.63 2.93 -7.17
C VAL A 357 20.71 1.87 -6.97
N LEU A 358 21.31 1.42 -8.07
CA LEU A 358 22.54 0.63 -8.08
C LEU A 358 23.63 1.58 -8.59
N ASN A 359 24.64 1.87 -7.78
CA ASN A 359 25.87 2.46 -8.28
C ASN A 359 26.90 1.34 -8.32
N GLU A 360 27.51 1.13 -9.49
CA GLU A 360 28.48 0.06 -9.75
C GLU A 360 29.75 0.24 -8.91
N ASP A 361 30.12 1.49 -8.60
CA ASP A 361 31.25 1.85 -7.73
C ASP A 361 30.90 1.90 -6.24
N ARG A 362 29.97 1.07 -5.76
CA ARG A 362 29.88 0.85 -4.32
C ARG A 362 31.02 -0.12 -4.00
N PRO A 363 32.01 0.23 -3.17
CA PRO A 363 32.90 -0.77 -2.63
C PRO A 363 32.00 -1.80 -1.96
N SER A 364 31.89 -2.98 -2.57
CA SER A 364 31.37 -4.10 -1.83
C SER A 364 32.33 -4.27 -0.65
N PRO A 365 31.87 -4.70 0.53
CA PRO A 365 32.80 -5.05 1.62
C PRO A 365 33.80 -6.17 1.26
N ALA A 366 33.78 -6.67 0.02
CA ALA A 366 34.63 -7.71 -0.53
C ALA A 366 35.68 -7.20 -1.54
N GLU A 367 35.74 -5.90 -1.89
CA GLU A 367 36.83 -5.36 -2.70
C GLU A 367 37.90 -4.78 -1.77
N GLU A 368 38.91 -5.61 -1.49
CA GLU A 368 40.17 -5.20 -0.88
C GLU A 368 40.80 -4.10 -1.74
N ALA A 369 40.89 -2.89 -1.21
CA ALA A 369 41.95 -2.00 -1.66
C ALA A 369 43.24 -2.53 -1.02
N GLU A 370 44.04 -3.26 -1.79
CA GLU A 370 45.46 -3.40 -1.49
C GLU A 370 46.03 -1.98 -1.43
N LEU A 371 46.18 -1.47 -0.22
CA LEU A 371 46.92 -0.24 0.02
C LEU A 371 48.37 -0.56 -0.31
N PRO A 372 49.03 0.17 -1.23
CA PRO A 372 50.47 0.06 -1.39
C PRO A 372 51.11 0.38 -0.04
N GLU A 373 51.90 -0.56 0.47
CA GLU A 373 52.92 -0.25 1.48
C GLU A 373 53.89 0.73 0.82
N GLU A 374 53.71 2.02 1.06
CA GLU A 374 54.75 3.08 1.07
C GLU A 374 54.08 4.47 0.99
N ASP A 375 53.99 5.15 2.12
CA ASP A 375 54.56 6.50 2.23
C ASP A 375 54.69 6.88 3.71
N ASP A 376 55.95 6.90 4.12
CA ASP A 376 56.50 7.29 5.41
C ASP A 376 56.26 8.80 5.65
N TRP A 377 55.33 9.14 6.56
CA TRP A 377 55.25 10.49 7.13
C TRP A 377 55.05 10.37 8.65
N ASP A 378 56.08 10.86 9.37
CA ASP A 378 56.25 10.97 10.82
C ASP A 378 56.81 9.76 11.60
N ALA A 379 57.89 9.18 11.08
CA ALA A 379 58.94 8.61 11.94
C ALA A 379 59.79 9.74 12.57
N SER A 380 59.34 10.35 13.67
CA SER A 380 60.24 10.92 14.69
C SER A 380 59.47 11.48 15.89
N LEU A 381 59.43 10.71 16.98
CA LEU A 381 59.49 11.12 18.40
C LEU A 381 58.83 10.07 19.30
N LEU A 382 59.40 8.87 19.39
CA LEU A 382 59.26 8.05 20.60
C LEU A 382 60.63 7.39 20.91
N PRO A 383 61.13 7.50 22.15
CA PRO A 383 62.33 6.76 22.59
C PRO A 383 62.15 5.25 22.43
N GLU A 384 63.23 4.55 22.06
CA GLU A 384 63.28 3.11 21.70
C GLU A 384 62.94 2.12 22.83
N ASP A 385 62.53 2.57 24.02
CA ASP A 385 62.19 1.69 25.14
C ASP A 385 60.75 1.95 25.63
N SER A 386 59.80 1.23 25.05
CA SER A 386 58.55 0.78 25.70
C SER A 386 57.55 0.44 24.61
N TRP A 387 57.46 -0.83 24.20
CA TRP A 387 56.22 -1.57 23.88
C TRP A 387 56.65 -2.97 23.38
N GLU A 388 57.16 -3.83 24.26
CA GLU A 388 56.87 -5.25 24.09
C GLU A 388 55.39 -5.40 24.42
N ALA A 389 54.55 -5.40 23.37
CA ALA A 389 53.18 -5.82 23.54
C ALA A 389 53.20 -7.32 23.88
N ASP A 390 52.84 -7.63 25.12
CA ASP A 390 52.46 -8.98 25.55
C ASP A 390 51.45 -9.53 24.53
N ASN A 391 51.95 -10.34 23.62
CA ASN A 391 51.12 -11.08 22.69
C ASN A 391 50.50 -12.25 23.45
N GLN A 392 49.19 -12.41 23.27
CA GLN A 392 48.40 -13.64 23.48
C GLN A 392 47.91 -13.96 24.90
N ALA A 393 46.88 -13.24 25.35
CA ALA A 393 45.81 -13.86 26.13
C ALA A 393 44.46 -13.13 25.90
N GLY A 394 43.59 -13.68 25.04
CA GLY A 394 42.17 -13.33 25.04
C GLY A 394 41.59 -12.63 23.81
N VAL A 395 42.35 -12.48 22.71
CA VAL A 395 41.78 -12.06 21.41
C VAL A 395 41.45 -13.31 20.60
N PHE A 396 40.16 -13.57 20.40
CA PHE A 396 39.66 -14.68 19.60
C PHE A 396 39.04 -14.15 18.31
N GLU A 397 39.21 -14.87 17.20
CA GLU A 397 38.62 -14.50 15.93
C GLU A 397 37.16 -14.99 15.87
N VAL A 398 36.27 -14.12 15.40
CA VAL A 398 34.84 -14.43 15.28
C VAL A 398 34.57 -15.06 13.92
N GLU A 399 34.09 -16.30 13.91
CA GLU A 399 33.72 -17.01 12.68
C GLU A 399 32.34 -16.57 12.17
N ARG A 400 31.33 -16.54 13.05
CA ARG A 400 29.95 -16.17 12.69
C ARG A 400 29.14 -15.72 13.90
N ILE A 401 28.15 -14.88 13.65
CA ILE A 401 27.16 -14.44 14.65
C ILE A 401 25.87 -15.22 14.44
N LEU A 402 25.38 -15.85 15.50
CA LEU A 402 24.25 -16.79 15.48
C LEU A 402 22.93 -16.14 15.89
N ASP A 403 22.94 -15.32 16.95
CA ASP A 403 21.73 -14.72 17.51
C ASP A 403 22.04 -13.41 18.24
N VAL A 404 21.00 -12.62 18.60
CA VAL A 404 21.13 -11.43 19.43
C VAL A 404 19.96 -11.29 20.40
N ARG A 405 20.29 -11.06 21.67
CA ARG A 405 19.33 -10.89 22.77
C ARG A 405 19.54 -9.56 23.49
N TRP A 406 18.50 -9.15 24.21
CA TRP A 406 18.56 -8.00 25.12
C TRP A 406 18.56 -8.52 26.55
N SER A 407 19.70 -8.46 27.24
CA SER A 407 19.79 -8.84 28.64
C SER A 407 19.36 -7.67 29.54
N THR A 408 18.64 -8.00 30.61
CA THR A 408 18.24 -7.03 31.64
C THR A 408 19.20 -7.19 32.81
N SER A 409 19.91 -6.12 33.19
CA SER A 409 20.77 -6.15 34.37
C SER A 409 19.92 -6.33 35.64
N ARG A 410 20.40 -7.09 36.63
CA ARG A 410 19.70 -7.40 37.90
C ARG A 410 19.52 -6.17 38.82
N THR A 411 19.91 -4.96 38.40
CA THR A 411 19.83 -3.73 39.20
C THR A 411 19.03 -2.63 38.49
N ARG A 412 18.15 -1.96 39.25
CA ARG A 412 17.07 -1.05 38.84
C ARG A 412 17.47 0.20 38.03
N THR A 413 18.76 0.42 37.76
CA THR A 413 19.30 1.70 37.23
C THR A 413 20.12 1.57 35.93
N GLN A 414 20.29 0.38 35.35
CA GLN A 414 21.04 0.23 34.09
C GLN A 414 20.16 -0.18 32.91
N ALA A 415 20.43 0.46 31.75
CA ALA A 415 19.78 0.20 30.47
C ALA A 415 19.98 -1.25 30.00
N ARG A 416 19.01 -1.76 29.22
CA ARG A 416 19.09 -3.08 28.57
C ARG A 416 20.34 -3.16 27.70
N ARG A 417 21.13 -4.21 27.85
CA ARG A 417 22.36 -4.41 27.08
C ARG A 417 22.09 -5.38 25.92
N LYS A 418 22.68 -5.09 24.76
CA LYS A 418 22.59 -5.92 23.54
C LYS A 418 23.75 -6.91 23.54
N GLU A 419 23.44 -8.20 23.56
CA GLU A 419 24.41 -9.32 23.55
C GLU A 419 24.21 -10.16 22.30
N TYR A 420 25.31 -10.56 21.66
CA TYR A 420 25.30 -11.40 20.46
C TYR A 420 25.84 -12.79 20.81
N LEU A 421 25.26 -13.82 20.21
CA LEU A 421 25.76 -15.19 20.30
C LEU A 421 26.80 -15.39 19.21
N VAL A 422 28.05 -15.62 19.60
CA VAL A 422 29.23 -15.60 18.75
C VAL A 422 29.83 -17.00 18.66
N GLN A 423 30.02 -17.49 17.45
CA GLN A 423 30.85 -18.67 17.18
C GLN A 423 32.28 -18.20 16.94
N TRP A 424 33.22 -18.73 17.72
CA TRP A 424 34.65 -18.43 17.58
C TRP A 424 35.33 -19.42 16.65
N THR A 425 36.31 -18.95 15.88
CA THR A 425 37.12 -19.80 14.99
C THR A 425 37.87 -20.84 15.83
N GLY A 426 37.62 -22.13 15.58
CA GLY A 426 38.30 -23.23 16.26
C GLY A 426 37.71 -23.66 17.62
N TYR A 427 36.60 -23.06 18.07
CA TYR A 427 35.89 -23.48 19.28
C TYR A 427 34.48 -23.97 18.93
N PRO A 428 34.03 -25.11 19.47
CA PRO A 428 32.73 -25.69 19.13
C PRO A 428 31.55 -24.99 19.81
N GLU A 429 31.75 -24.39 20.99
CA GLU A 429 30.67 -23.80 21.79
C GLU A 429 30.51 -22.29 21.53
N PRO A 430 29.33 -21.82 21.12
CA PRO A 430 29.08 -20.39 20.93
C PRO A 430 28.80 -19.67 22.26
N GLU A 431 29.28 -18.44 22.38
CA GLU A 431 29.20 -17.64 23.62
C GLU A 431 28.40 -16.35 23.43
N TRP A 432 27.67 -15.92 24.47
CA TRP A 432 26.98 -14.62 24.49
C TRP A 432 27.93 -13.51 24.90
N VAL A 433 28.26 -12.64 23.95
CA VAL A 433 29.22 -11.54 24.14
C VAL A 433 28.50 -10.19 23.98
N PRO A 434 28.69 -9.23 24.92
CA PRO A 434 28.11 -7.91 24.80
C PRO A 434 28.81 -7.08 23.71
N LEU A 435 28.07 -6.15 23.09
CA LEU A 435 28.55 -5.35 21.95
C LEU A 435 29.85 -4.58 22.22
N ASP A 436 30.10 -4.15 23.46
CA ASP A 436 31.32 -3.45 23.89
C ASP A 436 32.58 -4.31 23.84
N ARG A 437 32.44 -5.64 23.75
CA ARG A 437 33.55 -6.59 23.65
C ARG A 437 33.72 -7.19 22.25
N LEU A 438 32.97 -6.71 21.25
CA LEU A 438 33.02 -7.20 19.88
C LEU A 438 33.60 -6.14 18.93
N ASN A 439 34.74 -6.48 18.32
CA ASN A 439 35.38 -5.66 17.28
C ASN A 439 35.17 -6.25 15.87
N CYS A 440 34.03 -6.89 15.63
CA CYS A 440 33.68 -7.54 14.35
C CYS A 440 32.53 -6.82 13.64
N GLY A 441 32.69 -5.51 13.42
CA GLY A 441 31.65 -4.63 12.88
C GLY A 441 31.02 -5.12 11.57
N ARG A 442 31.78 -5.82 10.71
CA ARG A 442 31.27 -6.40 9.46
C ARG A 442 30.25 -7.51 9.70
N LEU A 443 30.61 -8.51 10.51
CA LEU A 443 29.74 -9.66 10.82
C LEU A 443 28.50 -9.21 11.59
N LEU A 444 28.64 -8.23 12.49
CA LEU A 444 27.52 -7.59 13.19
C LEU A 444 26.55 -6.92 12.22
N HIS A 445 27.07 -6.16 11.26
CA HIS A 445 26.27 -5.47 10.26
C HIS A 445 25.54 -6.44 9.32
N GLU A 446 26.22 -7.49 8.84
CA GLU A 446 25.62 -8.52 7.98
C GLU A 446 24.49 -9.27 8.71
N PHE A 447 24.72 -9.65 9.96
CA PHE A 447 23.72 -10.32 10.80
C PHE A 447 22.51 -9.42 11.09
N ASP A 448 22.73 -8.18 11.53
CA ASP A 448 21.63 -7.23 11.83
C ASP A 448 20.83 -6.88 10.56
N THR A 449 21.48 -6.75 9.40
CA THR A 449 20.81 -6.49 8.10
C THR A 449 19.92 -7.67 7.70
N SER A 450 20.42 -8.90 7.87
CA SER A 450 19.69 -10.12 7.53
C SER A 450 18.48 -10.31 8.45
N ARG A 451 18.64 -10.05 9.75
CA ARG A 451 17.54 -10.15 10.73
C ARG A 451 16.49 -9.05 10.55
N LYS A 452 16.90 -7.81 10.23
CA LYS A 452 15.97 -6.73 9.86
C LYS A 452 15.14 -7.12 8.63
N ALA A 453 15.75 -7.74 7.62
CA ALA A 453 15.04 -8.22 6.43
C ALA A 453 14.02 -9.33 6.77
N GLN A 454 14.38 -10.28 7.64
CA GLN A 454 13.47 -11.32 8.14
C GLN A 454 12.31 -10.73 8.97
N ASN A 455 12.57 -9.78 9.87
CA ASN A 455 11.54 -9.13 10.67
C ASN A 455 10.57 -8.31 9.81
N ARG A 456 11.06 -7.62 8.78
CA ARG A 456 10.21 -6.95 7.78
C ARG A 456 9.26 -7.95 7.15
N PHE A 457 9.77 -9.10 6.74
CA PHE A 457 8.96 -10.17 6.18
C PHE A 457 7.91 -10.69 7.18
N ALA A 458 8.30 -10.99 8.42
CA ALA A 458 7.40 -11.51 9.44
C ALA A 458 6.25 -10.54 9.82
N SER A 459 6.48 -9.23 9.68
CA SER A 459 5.48 -8.18 9.95
C SER A 459 4.35 -8.09 8.91
N MET A 460 4.49 -8.79 7.78
CA MET A 460 3.55 -8.74 6.66
C MET A 460 2.48 -9.81 6.76
N GLN A 461 1.27 -9.52 6.29
CA GLN A 461 0.38 -10.60 5.88
C GLN A 461 0.94 -11.22 4.61
N THR A 462 1.48 -12.43 4.73
CA THR A 462 1.43 -13.37 3.63
C THR A 462 -0.04 -13.76 3.46
N GLY A 463 -0.54 -13.82 2.22
CA GLY A 463 -1.83 -14.49 2.02
C GLY A 463 -1.73 -15.88 2.63
N ASP A 464 -2.61 -16.18 3.58
CA ASP A 464 -2.81 -17.46 4.28
C ASP A 464 -2.15 -17.66 5.68
N GLU A 465 -2.10 -16.66 6.56
CA GLU A 465 -1.87 -16.92 8.01
C GLU A 465 -2.89 -16.22 8.91
N GLN A 466 -4.16 -16.62 8.80
CA GLN A 466 -5.14 -16.63 9.90
C GLN A 466 -6.44 -17.22 9.37
N GLU A 467 -6.57 -18.54 9.52
CA GLU A 467 -7.83 -19.26 9.76
C GLU A 467 -7.46 -20.74 9.93
N SER A 468 -7.11 -21.09 11.17
CA SER A 468 -7.31 -22.42 11.74
C SER A 468 -8.47 -22.32 12.71
#